data_AF-A0A9E2MH88-F1
#
_entry.id   AF-A0A9E2MH88-F1
#
_cell.length_a   1.000
_cell.length_b   1.000
_cell.length_c   1.000
_cell.angle_alpha   90.00
_cell.angle_beta   90.00
_cell.angle_gamma   90.00
#
_symmetry.space_group_name_H-M   'P 1'
#
loop_
_entity.id
_entity.type
_entity.pdbx_description
1 polymer ?
#
loop_
_entity_poly.entity_id
_entity_poly.type
_entity_poly.pdbx_seq_one_letter_code
_entity_poly.pdbx_strand_id
1 'polypeptide(L)'
;MGKTKVRDPIPEFQTLEEIAEFWDTHSTADYHDLTHEVQFDINLRKRTEPVMLLPELRETIQECTEKTLLPRRTRRTQRKT
;
A
#
# COMPACT_ATOMS: atom_id res chain seq x y z
N MET A 1 16.18 8.65 25.92
CA MET A 1 16.64 8.98 24.56
C MET A 1 16.91 7.69 23.81
N GLY A 2 16.21 7.45 22.69
CA GLY A 2 16.43 6.25 21.87
C GLY A 2 17.86 6.25 21.32
N LYS A 3 18.55 5.11 21.42
CA LYS A 3 19.89 4.94 20.89
C LYS A 3 19.85 5.23 19.39
N THR A 4 20.61 6.22 18.93
CA THR A 4 20.79 6.49 17.50
C THR A 4 21.39 5.22 16.89
N LYS A 5 20.59 4.47 16.13
CA LYS A 5 21.11 3.34 15.36
C LYS A 5 22.14 3.92 14.39
N VAL A 6 23.34 3.36 14.38
CA VAL A 6 24.32 3.66 13.34
C VAL A 6 23.71 3.15 12.03
N ARG A 7 23.43 4.07 11.11
CA ARG A 7 22.87 3.79 9.78
C ARG A 7 23.91 4.14 8.73
N ASP A 8 23.89 3.41 7.62
CA ASP A 8 24.77 3.71 6.50
C ASP A 8 24.34 5.03 5.82
N PRO A 9 25.28 5.85 5.34
CA PRO A 9 24.93 7.06 4.60
C PRO A 9 24.32 6.68 3.25
N ILE A 10 23.37 7.50 2.76
CA ILE A 10 22.81 7.33 1.41
C ILE A 10 23.89 7.74 0.38
N PRO A 11 24.35 6.83 -0.50
CA PRO A 11 25.37 7.14 -1.50
C PRO A 11 24.77 7.88 -2.71
N GLU A 12 25.65 8.39 -3.59
CA GLU A 12 25.24 8.82 -4.92
C GLU A 12 25.07 7.61 -5.84
N PHE A 13 23.83 7.33 -6.24
CA PHE A 13 23.51 6.19 -7.09
C PHE A 13 23.74 6.52 -8.57
N GLN A 14 24.33 5.58 -9.31
CA GLN A 14 24.55 5.72 -10.76
C GLN A 14 23.48 5.00 -11.57
N THR A 15 22.83 4.00 -10.98
CA THR A 15 21.80 3.17 -11.66
C THR A 15 20.57 2.95 -10.79
N LEU A 16 19.44 2.58 -11.41
CA LEU A 16 18.22 2.22 -10.68
C LEU A 16 18.37 0.92 -9.88
N GLU A 17 19.20 -0.01 -10.35
CA GLU A 17 19.43 -1.30 -9.67
C GLU A 17 20.12 -1.10 -8.32
N GLU A 18 21.13 -0.22 -8.27
CA GLU A 18 21.84 0.13 -7.03
C GLU A 18 20.91 0.78 -6.00
N ILE A 19 19.95 1.59 -6.46
CA ILE A 19 18.92 2.19 -5.59
C ILE A 19 18.04 1.09 -4.99
N ALA A 20 17.59 0.15 -5.82
CA ALA A 20 16.75 -0.96 -5.37
C ALA A 20 17.49 -1.85 -4.35
N GLU A 21 18.73 -2.25 -4.65
CA GLU A 21 19.54 -3.10 -3.77
C GLU A 21 19.79 -2.45 -2.41
N PHE A 22 20.03 -1.13 -2.38
CA PHE A 22 20.16 -0.38 -1.13
C PHE A 22 18.87 -0.43 -0.31
N TRP A 23 17.71 -0.16 -0.92
CA TRP A 23 16.41 -0.12 -0.23
C TRP A 23 15.80 -1.50 0.07
N ASP A 24 16.28 -2.57 -0.55
CA ASP A 24 15.92 -3.95 -0.14
C ASP A 24 16.44 -4.28 1.27
N THR A 25 17.56 -3.66 1.66
CA THR A 25 18.21 -3.89 2.97
C THR A 25 17.92 -2.78 3.97
N HIS A 26 17.57 -1.58 3.51
CA HIS A 26 17.39 -0.39 4.35
C HIS A 26 15.92 0.04 4.43
N SER A 27 15.45 0.42 5.62
CA SER A 27 14.10 0.97 5.78
C SER A 27 14.08 2.47 5.53
N THR A 28 13.15 2.97 4.72
CA THR A 28 12.94 4.42 4.52
C THR A 28 12.60 5.17 5.80
N ALA A 29 12.00 4.49 6.79
CA ALA A 29 11.69 5.08 8.09
C ALA A 29 12.94 5.49 8.88
N ASP A 30 14.06 4.80 8.65
CA ASP A 30 15.33 5.08 9.33
C ASP A 30 16.01 6.36 8.80
N TYR A 31 15.49 6.98 7.73
CA TYR A 31 16.05 8.18 7.07
C TYR A 31 15.09 9.37 7.06
N HIS A 32 14.07 9.39 7.93
CA HIS A 32 13.02 10.41 7.96
C HIS A 32 13.54 11.86 8.15
N ASP A 33 14.65 12.05 8.83
CA ASP A 33 15.31 13.35 9.01
C ASP A 33 16.03 13.86 7.74
N LEU A 34 16.26 12.99 6.76
CA LEU A 34 16.83 13.31 5.46
C LEU A 34 15.77 13.43 4.37
N THR A 35 14.50 13.11 4.67
CA THR A 35 13.37 13.29 3.76
C THR A 35 12.61 14.57 4.08
N HIS A 36 11.82 15.04 3.13
CA HIS A 36 10.92 16.18 3.31
C HIS A 36 9.49 15.77 3.03
N GLU A 37 8.55 16.48 3.63
CA GLU A 37 7.12 16.24 3.42
C GLU A 37 6.74 16.65 1.99
N VAL A 38 6.10 15.72 1.27
CA VAL A 38 5.59 15.95 -0.08
C VAL A 38 4.11 15.66 -0.10
N GLN A 39 3.32 16.59 -0.64
CA GLN A 39 1.90 16.39 -0.90
C GLN A 39 1.71 15.83 -2.31
N PHE A 40 1.00 14.71 -2.43
CA PHE A 40 0.68 14.10 -3.72
C PHE A 40 -0.75 13.57 -3.72
N ASP A 41 -1.44 13.78 -4.85
CA ASP A 41 -2.80 13.32 -5.05
C ASP A 41 -2.80 11.93 -5.68
N ILE A 42 -3.19 10.92 -4.89
CA ILE A 42 -3.36 9.56 -5.40
C ILE A 42 -4.78 9.39 -5.94
N ASN A 43 -4.92 9.32 -7.27
CA ASN A 43 -6.18 8.92 -7.89
C ASN A 43 -6.27 7.39 -8.01
N LEU A 44 -6.68 6.74 -6.91
CA LEU A 44 -6.99 5.30 -6.93
C LEU A 44 -8.31 5.05 -7.67
N ARG A 45 -8.25 4.94 -9.00
CA ARG A 45 -9.40 4.51 -9.81
C ARG A 45 -9.76 3.07 -9.46
N LYS A 46 -10.89 2.89 -8.76
CA LYS A 46 -11.46 1.55 -8.55
C LYS A 46 -11.93 1.01 -9.89
N ARG A 47 -11.20 0.04 -10.45
CA ARG A 47 -11.68 -0.78 -11.55
C ARG A 47 -12.59 -1.85 -10.95
N THR A 48 -13.90 -1.68 -11.13
CA THR A 48 -14.89 -2.71 -10.82
C THR A 48 -15.54 -3.11 -12.13
N GLU A 49 -15.14 -4.25 -12.67
CA GLU A 49 -15.75 -4.82 -13.85
C GLU A 49 -16.91 -5.73 -13.41
N PRO A 50 -18.16 -5.46 -13.84
CA PRO A 50 -19.27 -6.35 -13.55
C PRO A 50 -19.08 -7.65 -14.33
N VAL A 51 -19.06 -8.77 -13.63
CA VAL A 51 -19.05 -10.12 -14.23
C VAL A 51 -20.38 -10.80 -13.96
N MET A 52 -20.93 -11.47 -14.97
CA MET A 52 -22.08 -12.33 -14.80
C MET A 52 -21.63 -13.61 -14.12
N LEU A 53 -22.27 -13.94 -13.01
CA LEU A 53 -21.96 -15.13 -12.21
C LEU A 53 -23.17 -16.05 -12.19
N LEU A 54 -22.90 -17.35 -12.26
CA LEU A 54 -23.91 -18.36 -11.97
C LEU A 54 -24.29 -18.32 -10.47
N PRO A 55 -25.55 -18.62 -10.11
CA PRO A 55 -25.99 -18.57 -8.71
C PRO A 55 -25.13 -19.40 -7.75
N GLU A 56 -24.66 -20.57 -8.18
CA GLU A 56 -23.86 -21.49 -7.36
C GLU A 56 -22.46 -20.90 -7.05
N LEU A 57 -21.88 -20.18 -8.02
CA LEU A 57 -20.60 -19.48 -7.84
C LEU A 57 -20.72 -18.31 -6.87
N ARG A 58 -21.86 -17.62 -6.85
CA ARG A 58 -22.13 -16.53 -5.91
C ARG A 58 -22.10 -17.03 -4.47
N GLU A 59 -22.74 -18.17 -4.19
CA GLU A 59 -22.78 -18.78 -2.86
C GLU A 59 -21.38 -19.20 -2.40
N THR A 60 -20.64 -19.87 -3.28
CA THR A 60 -19.26 -20.31 -3.00
C THR A 60 -18.33 -19.12 -2.69
N ILE A 61 -18.42 -18.03 -3.47
CA ILE A 61 -17.64 -16.81 -3.22
C ILE A 61 -18.03 -16.19 -1.89
N GLN A 62 -19.32 -16.16 -1.55
CA GLN A 62 -19.81 -15.58 -0.30
C GLN A 62 -19.27 -16.35 0.92
N GLU A 63 -19.31 -17.68 0.91
CA GLU A 63 -18.73 -18.50 1.98
C GLU A 63 -17.21 -18.26 2.14
N CYS A 64 -16.48 -18.12 1.03
CA CYS A 64 -15.05 -17.83 1.03
C CYS A 64 -14.72 -16.46 1.63
N THR A 65 -15.60 -15.46 1.46
CA THR A 65 -15.42 -14.13 2.06
C THR A 65 -15.73 -14.09 3.56
N GLU A 66 -16.53 -15.02 4.08
CA GLU A 66 -16.76 -15.13 5.53
C GLU A 66 -15.60 -15.85 6.22
N LYS A 67 -14.99 -16.82 5.54
CA LYS A 67 -13.80 -17.54 6.00
C LYS A 67 -12.53 -16.69 5.91
N THR A 68 -12.43 -15.82 4.90
CA THR A 68 -11.31 -14.90 4.72
C THR A 68 -11.73 -13.52 5.24
N LEU A 69 -11.27 -13.18 6.44
CA LEU A 69 -11.51 -11.97 7.27
C LEU A 69 -11.26 -10.59 6.60
N LEU A 70 -11.47 -10.44 5.30
CA LEU A 70 -11.42 -9.16 4.61
C LEU A 70 -12.82 -8.51 4.69
N PRO A 71 -12.99 -7.43 5.48
CA PRO A 71 -14.28 -6.78 5.59
C PRO A 71 -14.70 -6.21 4.24
N ARG A 72 -15.96 -6.46 3.85
CA ARG A 72 -16.65 -5.65 2.82
C ARG A 72 -16.62 -4.20 3.28
N ARG A 73 -15.71 -3.38 2.73
CA ARG A 73 -15.70 -1.94 2.98
C ARG A 73 -17.00 -1.32 2.45
N THR A 74 -17.99 -1.18 3.33
CA THR A 74 -19.27 -0.54 3.03
C THR A 74 -19.05 0.94 2.70
N ARG A 75 -19.63 1.41 1.60
CA ARG A 75 -19.55 2.81 1.17
C ARG A 75 -20.18 3.72 2.23
N ARG A 76 -19.39 4.57 2.88
CA ARG A 76 -19.92 5.74 3.61
C ARG A 76 -19.98 6.91 2.63
N THR A 77 -21.08 7.01 1.88
CA THR A 77 -21.38 8.21 1.08
C THR A 77 -21.69 9.36 2.02
N GLN A 78 -20.71 10.22 2.27
CA GLN A 78 -20.98 11.56 2.77
C GLN A 78 -21.44 12.40 1.58
N ARG A 79 -22.75 12.60 1.43
CA ARG A 79 -23.29 13.70 0.63
C ARG A 79 -23.09 14.97 1.46
N LYS A 80 -22.23 15.87 0.98
CA LYS A 80 -22.06 17.20 1.55
C LYS A 80 -22.88 18.16 0.68
N THR A 81 -24.01 18.63 1.23
CA THR A 81 -24.72 19.85 0.80
C THR A 81 -23.95 21.09 1.23
#